data_AF-A0A2R4X3B5-F1
#
_entry.id   AF-A0A2R4X3B5-F1
#
_cell.length_a   1.000
_cell.length_b   1.000
_cell.length_c   1.000
_cell.angle_alpha   90.00
_cell.angle_beta   90.00
_cell.angle_gamma   90.00
#
_symmetry.space_group_name_H-M   'P 1'
#
loop_
_entity.id
_entity.type
_entity.pdbx_description
1 polymer ?
#
loop_
_entity_poly.entity_id
_entity_poly.type
_entity_poly.pdbx_seq_one_letter_code
_entity_poly.pdbx_strand_id
1 'polypeptide(L)'
;MITALGDALAWVHGFADPMIWVVLVTFLAGALLERAAHRSTIEWVDDRLVRRAYLLAWLALAAYWLTQIHYFVFQARSIVEAPAVIAAAPVSVYVGVLVARGRARLLTLSRAIAVMWLVYMPFTSLALLRRPLIEVVTHHSEFVLRFLTRDFRVITGVATETGIRTGPPITMNGVELAANLSIGEKHYPYRSTFLFVQDGHPIMYTIRIACTGIGSMAVFAGLIAAVRAPLKRKLTAIATAAGIIYVLNIARNVFISYTFGHQRLHVAPDLIMGLFGLSDPYLVSYYVSDRIISQSLSVVILVAITWIVVRQVPEVLAIVEEGLAVLTGREYDLSTVIESRKAALDGDTEDADATDEDDA
;
A
#
# COMPACT_ATOMS: atom_id res chain seq x y z
N MET A 1 23.00 -12.76 -19.54
CA MET A 1 21.55 -12.57 -19.79
C MET A 1 20.83 -12.01 -18.57
N ILE A 2 20.96 -12.61 -17.38
CA ILE A 2 20.33 -12.11 -16.13
C ILE A 2 20.88 -10.72 -15.72
N THR A 3 22.18 -10.50 -15.83
CA THR A 3 22.82 -9.20 -15.56
C THR A 3 22.32 -8.11 -16.50
N ALA A 4 22.36 -8.34 -17.81
CA ALA A 4 21.85 -7.40 -18.81
C ALA A 4 20.35 -7.07 -18.64
N LEU A 5 19.52 -8.04 -18.25
CA LEU A 5 18.11 -7.80 -17.93
C LEU A 5 17.97 -6.95 -16.65
N GLY A 6 18.78 -7.23 -15.62
CA GLY A 6 18.83 -6.44 -14.40
C GLY A 6 19.21 -4.98 -14.65
N ASP A 7 20.23 -4.75 -15.47
CA ASP A 7 20.73 -3.41 -15.83
C ASP A 7 19.68 -2.64 -16.65
N ALA A 8 19.03 -3.31 -17.61
CA ALA A 8 17.95 -2.70 -18.37
C ALA A 8 16.78 -2.30 -17.47
N LEU A 9 16.38 -3.17 -16.53
CA LEU A 9 15.31 -2.86 -15.57
C LEU A 9 15.71 -1.74 -14.61
N ALA A 10 16.98 -1.66 -14.21
CA ALA A 10 17.51 -0.56 -13.39
C ALA A 10 17.44 0.78 -14.14
N TRP A 11 17.80 0.77 -15.43
CA TRP A 11 17.66 1.95 -16.28
C TRP A 11 16.19 2.38 -16.43
N VAL A 12 15.27 1.44 -16.65
CA VAL A 12 13.83 1.73 -16.72
C VAL A 12 13.31 2.29 -15.38
N HIS A 13 13.84 1.81 -14.24
CA HIS A 13 13.46 2.32 -12.91
C HIS A 13 13.79 3.80 -12.72
N GLY A 14 14.83 4.32 -13.38
CA GLY A 14 15.17 5.75 -13.35
C GLY A 14 14.05 6.69 -13.82
N PHE A 15 13.04 6.16 -14.53
CA PHE A 15 11.87 6.93 -14.98
C PHE A 15 10.65 6.83 -14.04
N ALA A 16 10.76 6.18 -12.88
CA ALA A 16 9.66 6.03 -11.93
C ALA A 16 9.07 7.39 -11.49
N ASP A 17 9.94 8.32 -11.11
CA ASP A 17 9.56 9.65 -10.61
C ASP A 17 8.80 10.49 -11.64
N PRO A 18 9.23 10.65 -12.91
CA PRO A 18 8.41 11.36 -13.89
C PRO A 18 7.12 10.59 -14.27
N MET A 19 7.15 9.26 -14.30
CA MET A 19 5.98 8.46 -14.65
C MET A 19 4.82 8.61 -13.66
N ILE A 20 5.11 8.82 -12.37
CA ILE A 20 4.09 9.07 -11.35
C ILE A 20 3.18 10.26 -11.71
N TRP A 21 3.77 11.32 -12.30
CA TRP A 21 3.06 12.52 -12.71
C TRP A 21 2.29 12.31 -14.01
N VAL A 22 2.87 11.57 -14.95
CA VAL A 22 2.18 11.19 -16.21
C VAL A 22 0.92 10.39 -15.88
N VAL A 23 1.00 9.42 -14.97
CA VAL A 23 -0.17 8.66 -14.51
C VAL A 23 -1.20 9.58 -13.87
N LEU A 24 -0.82 10.44 -12.92
CA LEU A 24 -1.74 11.37 -12.29
C LEU A 24 -2.45 12.26 -13.31
N VAL A 25 -1.70 12.91 -14.20
CA VAL A 25 -2.24 13.86 -15.20
C VAL A 25 -3.16 13.18 -16.19
N THR A 26 -2.80 12.00 -16.69
CA THR A 26 -3.62 11.27 -17.67
C THR A 26 -4.93 10.77 -17.06
N PHE A 27 -4.91 10.23 -15.84
CA PHE A 27 -6.13 9.83 -15.14
C PHE A 27 -7.01 11.02 -14.74
N LEU A 28 -6.42 12.13 -14.28
CA LEU A 28 -7.15 13.35 -13.98
C LEU A 28 -7.78 13.95 -15.25
N ALA A 29 -7.05 14.00 -16.35
CA ALA A 29 -7.57 14.45 -17.64
C ALA A 29 -8.77 13.60 -18.08
N GLY A 30 -8.66 12.26 -17.99
CA GLY A 30 -9.77 11.35 -18.25
C GLY A 30 -11.00 11.63 -17.38
N ALA A 31 -10.81 11.84 -16.07
CA ALA A 31 -11.89 12.15 -15.13
C ALA A 31 -12.55 13.51 -15.38
N LEU A 32 -11.76 14.52 -15.77
CA LEU A 32 -12.28 15.85 -16.12
C LEU A 32 -13.05 15.82 -17.43
N LEU A 33 -12.55 15.10 -18.46
CA LEU A 33 -13.26 14.91 -19.72
C LEU A 33 -14.58 14.16 -19.51
N GLU A 34 -14.58 13.09 -18.72
CA GLU A 34 -15.81 12.36 -18.38
C GLU A 34 -16.83 13.27 -17.69
N ARG A 35 -16.37 14.11 -16.75
CA ARG A 35 -17.23 15.09 -16.06
C ARG A 35 -17.79 16.14 -17.02
N ALA A 36 -16.98 16.63 -17.96
CA ALA A 36 -17.40 17.62 -18.95
C ALA A 36 -18.45 17.03 -19.91
N ALA A 37 -18.25 15.78 -20.35
CA ALA A 37 -19.21 15.03 -21.17
C ALA A 37 -20.55 14.85 -20.44
N HIS A 38 -20.53 14.42 -19.17
CA HIS A 38 -21.74 14.21 -18.39
C HIS A 38 -22.54 15.50 -18.11
N ARG A 39 -21.86 16.65 -18.07
CA ARG A 39 -22.50 17.96 -17.86
C ARG A 39 -22.87 18.67 -19.17
N SER A 40 -22.61 18.06 -20.32
CA SER A 40 -22.73 18.70 -21.65
C SER A 40 -22.06 20.08 -21.70
N THR A 41 -20.96 20.25 -20.94
CA THR A 41 -20.30 21.55 -20.78
C THR A 41 -19.44 21.90 -22.00
N ILE A 42 -18.92 20.88 -22.69
CA ILE A 42 -18.05 21.02 -23.85
C ILE A 42 -18.59 20.14 -24.96
N GLU A 43 -19.06 20.77 -26.05
CA GLU A 43 -19.81 20.12 -27.13
C GLU A 43 -19.00 19.03 -27.88
N TRP A 44 -17.68 19.21 -28.01
CA TRP A 44 -16.81 18.28 -28.74
C TRP A 44 -16.31 17.09 -27.91
N VAL A 45 -16.62 17.03 -26.61
CA VAL A 45 -16.20 15.90 -25.76
C VAL A 45 -17.22 14.77 -25.86
N ASP A 46 -16.90 13.78 -26.70
CA ASP A 46 -17.69 12.57 -26.86
C ASP A 46 -17.16 11.40 -26.00
N ASP A 47 -17.97 10.35 -25.88
CA ASP A 47 -17.64 9.13 -25.15
C ASP A 47 -16.40 8.42 -25.74
N ARG A 48 -16.15 8.55 -27.05
CA ARG A 48 -14.96 7.99 -27.70
C ARG A 48 -13.68 8.65 -27.19
N LEU A 49 -13.69 9.97 -27.04
CA LEU A 49 -12.56 10.73 -26.50
C LEU A 49 -12.31 10.39 -25.04
N VAL A 50 -13.36 10.28 -24.21
CA VAL A 50 -13.23 9.87 -22.80
C VAL A 50 -12.57 8.49 -22.69
N ARG A 51 -13.04 7.51 -23.48
CA ARG A 51 -12.46 6.16 -23.49
C ARG A 51 -11.02 6.14 -23.99
N ARG A 52 -10.67 6.95 -25.01
CA ARG A 52 -9.28 7.09 -25.49
C ARG A 52 -8.38 7.72 -24.43
N ALA A 53 -8.85 8.75 -23.72
CA ALA A 53 -8.10 9.37 -22.64
C ALA A 53 -7.81 8.36 -21.52
N TYR A 54 -8.79 7.56 -21.13
CA TYR A 54 -8.57 6.50 -20.14
C TYR A 54 -7.71 5.35 -20.66
N LEU A 55 -7.82 4.95 -21.93
CA LEU A 55 -6.87 3.99 -22.53
C LEU A 55 -5.43 4.48 -22.38
N LEU A 56 -5.16 5.75 -22.72
CA LEU A 56 -3.82 6.34 -22.56
C LEU A 56 -3.39 6.37 -21.09
N ALA A 57 -4.30 6.66 -20.15
CA ALA A 57 -4.02 6.63 -18.72
C ALA A 57 -3.65 5.22 -18.22
N TRP A 58 -4.36 4.19 -18.68
CA TRP A 58 -4.07 2.80 -18.36
C TRP A 58 -2.75 2.31 -18.98
N LEU A 59 -2.41 2.76 -20.18
CA LEU A 59 -1.10 2.50 -20.80
C LEU A 59 0.03 3.20 -20.04
N ALA A 60 -0.18 4.43 -19.59
CA ALA A 60 0.77 5.14 -18.73
C ALA A 60 0.97 4.42 -17.39
N LEU A 61 -0.11 3.89 -16.80
CA LEU A 61 -0.02 3.08 -15.57
C LEU A 61 0.72 1.76 -15.80
N ALA A 62 0.50 1.11 -16.94
CA ALA A 62 1.27 -0.07 -17.33
C ALA A 62 2.77 0.25 -17.43
N ALA A 63 3.13 1.35 -18.09
CA ALA A 63 4.51 1.82 -18.18
C ALA A 63 5.10 2.14 -16.80
N TYR A 64 4.34 2.79 -15.93
CA TYR A 64 4.75 3.03 -14.54
C TYR A 64 5.05 1.71 -13.82
N TRP A 65 4.19 0.69 -13.92
CA TRP A 65 4.45 -0.61 -13.27
C TRP A 65 5.74 -1.27 -13.77
N LEU A 66 6.08 -1.12 -15.05
CA LEU A 66 7.37 -1.60 -15.58
C LEU A 66 8.56 -0.93 -14.88
N THR A 67 8.48 0.37 -14.57
CA THR A 67 9.51 1.08 -13.78
C THR A 67 9.66 0.55 -12.37
N GLN A 68 8.63 -0.09 -11.80
CA GLN A 68 8.64 -0.58 -10.43
C GLN A 68 9.21 -2.01 -10.31
N ILE A 69 9.31 -2.76 -11.41
CA ILE A 69 9.77 -4.16 -11.38
C ILE A 69 11.15 -4.27 -10.75
N HIS A 70 12.10 -3.43 -11.16
CA HIS A 70 13.47 -3.50 -10.63
C HIS A 70 13.50 -3.31 -9.10
N TYR A 71 12.78 -2.30 -8.61
CA TYR A 71 12.69 -2.00 -7.19
C TYR A 71 12.13 -3.19 -6.41
N PHE A 72 10.96 -3.72 -6.79
CA PHE A 72 10.32 -4.76 -5.98
C PHE A 72 10.98 -6.13 -6.09
N VAL A 73 11.60 -6.46 -7.24
CA VAL A 73 12.30 -7.73 -7.45
C VAL A 73 13.68 -7.71 -6.80
N PHE A 74 14.50 -6.68 -7.05
CA PHE A 74 15.93 -6.72 -6.69
C PHE A 74 16.27 -5.93 -5.41
N GLN A 75 15.59 -4.79 -5.17
CA GLN A 75 15.89 -3.92 -4.03
C GLN A 75 15.05 -4.29 -2.80
N ALA A 76 13.73 -4.31 -2.94
CA ALA A 76 12.81 -4.68 -1.86
C ALA A 76 12.76 -6.20 -1.63
N ARG A 77 13.04 -7.00 -2.67
CA ARG A 77 13.04 -8.47 -2.67
C ARG A 77 11.79 -9.03 -2.01
N SER A 78 10.62 -8.61 -2.48
CA SER A 78 9.34 -9.00 -1.88
C SER A 78 8.69 -10.13 -2.65
N ILE A 79 8.38 -11.24 -1.97
CA ILE A 79 7.67 -12.37 -2.56
C ILE A 79 6.19 -12.09 -2.84
N VAL A 80 5.61 -11.06 -2.21
CA VAL A 80 4.20 -10.67 -2.41
C VAL A 80 4.07 -9.54 -3.43
N GLU A 81 4.89 -8.49 -3.32
CA GLU A 81 4.81 -7.33 -4.23
C GLU A 81 5.42 -7.61 -5.60
N ALA A 82 6.49 -8.41 -5.69
CA ALA A 82 7.14 -8.63 -6.98
C ALA A 82 6.21 -9.30 -8.00
N PRO A 83 5.49 -10.39 -7.68
CA PRO A 83 4.50 -10.96 -8.60
C PRO A 83 3.38 -9.97 -8.94
N ALA A 84 2.91 -9.20 -7.95
CA ALA A 84 1.84 -8.22 -8.15
C ALA A 84 2.24 -7.13 -9.15
N VAL A 85 3.44 -6.57 -9.04
CA VAL A 85 3.94 -5.52 -9.96
C VAL A 85 4.21 -6.07 -11.35
N ILE A 86 4.73 -7.30 -11.46
CA ILE A 86 4.91 -7.98 -12.75
C ILE A 86 3.56 -8.18 -13.46
N ALA A 87 2.53 -8.61 -12.72
CA ALA A 87 1.18 -8.79 -13.26
C ALA A 87 0.46 -7.45 -13.52
N ALA A 88 0.77 -6.39 -12.77
CA ALA A 88 0.07 -5.12 -12.86
C ALA A 88 0.23 -4.44 -14.24
N ALA A 89 1.39 -4.58 -14.88
CA ALA A 89 1.61 -4.02 -16.22
C ALA A 89 0.67 -4.62 -17.29
N PRO A 90 0.64 -5.96 -17.53
CA PRO A 90 -0.29 -6.54 -18.50
C PRO A 90 -1.77 -6.37 -18.10
N VAL A 91 -2.10 -6.46 -16.81
CA VAL A 91 -3.47 -6.20 -16.34
C VAL A 91 -3.90 -4.77 -16.66
N SER A 92 -3.02 -3.78 -16.47
CA SER A 92 -3.32 -2.38 -16.79
C SER A 92 -3.58 -2.18 -18.28
N VAL A 93 -2.78 -2.80 -19.16
CA VAL A 93 -3.04 -2.79 -20.62
C VAL A 93 -4.40 -3.40 -20.93
N TYR A 94 -4.69 -4.57 -20.35
CA TYR A 94 -5.94 -5.28 -20.59
C TYR A 94 -7.16 -4.46 -20.16
N VAL A 95 -7.13 -3.84 -18.99
CA VAL A 95 -8.18 -2.94 -18.51
C VAL A 95 -8.35 -1.75 -19.45
N GLY A 96 -7.26 -1.12 -19.89
CA GLY A 96 -7.31 -0.02 -20.87
C GLY A 96 -8.00 -0.43 -22.18
N VAL A 97 -7.70 -1.63 -22.69
CA VAL A 97 -8.36 -2.18 -23.88
C VAL A 97 -9.85 -2.42 -23.65
N LEU A 98 -10.25 -2.95 -22.48
CA LEU A 98 -11.67 -3.14 -22.14
C LEU A 98 -12.43 -1.81 -22.03
N VAL A 99 -11.80 -0.77 -21.48
CA VAL A 99 -12.36 0.60 -21.44
C VAL A 99 -12.57 1.10 -22.87
N ALA A 100 -11.57 0.96 -23.74
CA ALA A 100 -11.66 1.37 -25.15
C ALA A 100 -12.78 0.64 -25.91
N ARG A 101 -13.04 -0.63 -25.56
CA ARG A 101 -14.13 -1.45 -26.12
C ARG A 101 -15.52 -1.16 -25.53
N GLY A 102 -15.62 -0.30 -24.52
CA GLY A 102 -16.88 0.19 -23.99
C GLY A 102 -17.40 -0.46 -22.71
N ARG A 103 -16.53 -1.12 -21.93
CA ARG A 103 -16.90 -1.66 -20.61
C ARG A 103 -17.05 -0.52 -19.58
N ALA A 104 -18.22 0.13 -19.58
CA ALA A 104 -18.49 1.39 -18.87
C ALA A 104 -18.22 1.35 -17.36
N ARG A 105 -18.37 0.20 -16.69
CA ARG A 105 -18.12 0.07 -15.25
C ARG A 105 -16.65 0.34 -14.87
N LEU A 106 -15.71 0.11 -15.79
CA LEU A 106 -14.28 0.41 -15.60
C LEU A 106 -13.96 1.91 -15.58
N LEU A 107 -14.88 2.78 -16.01
CA LEU A 107 -14.72 4.23 -15.84
C LEU A 107 -14.74 4.61 -14.35
N THR A 108 -15.55 3.93 -13.53
CA THR A 108 -15.54 4.13 -12.07
C THR A 108 -14.21 3.74 -11.45
N LEU A 109 -13.64 2.60 -11.87
CA LEU A 109 -12.31 2.19 -11.43
C LEU A 109 -11.24 3.22 -11.85
N SER A 110 -11.33 3.74 -13.07
CA SER A 110 -10.41 4.75 -13.58
C SER A 110 -10.47 6.06 -12.77
N ARG A 111 -11.67 6.51 -12.38
CA ARG A 111 -11.84 7.63 -11.45
C ARG A 111 -11.26 7.34 -10.07
N ALA A 112 -11.44 6.13 -9.55
CA ALA A 112 -10.90 5.75 -8.25
C ALA A 112 -9.36 5.87 -8.23
N ILE A 113 -8.70 5.45 -9.31
CA ILE A 113 -7.25 5.60 -9.49
C ILE A 113 -6.85 7.09 -9.52
N ALA A 114 -7.59 7.94 -10.23
CA ALA A 114 -7.32 9.38 -10.25
C ALA A 114 -7.33 9.98 -8.83
N VAL A 115 -8.35 9.65 -8.04
CA VAL A 115 -8.48 10.14 -6.65
C VAL A 115 -7.39 9.55 -5.75
N MET A 116 -7.09 8.26 -5.89
CA MET A 116 -6.01 7.59 -5.14
C MET A 116 -4.67 8.33 -5.36
N TRP A 117 -4.31 8.60 -6.61
CA TRP A 117 -3.09 9.34 -6.92
C TRP A 117 -3.13 10.77 -6.37
N LEU A 118 -4.26 11.46 -6.47
CA LEU A 118 -4.43 12.81 -5.91
C LEU A 118 -4.24 12.84 -4.38
N VAL A 119 -4.63 11.78 -3.67
CA VAL A 119 -4.43 11.64 -2.22
C VAL A 119 -2.98 11.27 -1.90
N TYR A 120 -2.38 10.33 -2.64
CA TYR A 120 -1.06 9.78 -2.34
C TYR A 120 0.09 10.74 -2.70
N MET A 121 0.02 11.37 -3.87
CA MET A 121 1.10 12.20 -4.43
C MET A 121 1.58 13.34 -3.54
N PRO A 122 0.70 14.13 -2.88
CA PRO A 122 1.15 15.19 -2.00
C PRO A 122 2.11 14.69 -0.90
N PHE A 123 1.93 13.47 -0.39
CA PHE A 123 2.79 12.90 0.64
C PHE A 123 4.09 12.30 0.11
N THR A 124 4.19 11.98 -1.18
CA THR A 124 5.45 11.53 -1.78
C THR A 124 6.26 12.68 -2.33
N SER A 125 5.62 13.75 -2.84
CA SER A 125 6.31 14.88 -3.47
C SER A 125 6.61 16.02 -2.49
N LEU A 126 5.67 16.39 -1.61
CA LEU A 126 5.80 17.58 -0.77
C LEU A 126 6.41 17.26 0.59
N ALA A 127 7.59 17.80 0.86
CA ALA A 127 8.27 17.63 2.16
C ALA A 127 7.40 18.09 3.35
N LEU A 128 6.59 19.14 3.14
CA LEU A 128 5.67 19.69 4.14
C LEU A 128 4.64 18.66 4.64
N LEU A 129 4.23 17.71 3.80
CA LEU A 129 3.26 16.68 4.17
C LEU A 129 3.95 15.37 4.53
N ARG A 130 4.98 15.00 3.76
CA ARG A 130 5.77 13.79 3.93
C ARG A 130 6.43 13.70 5.29
N ARG A 131 7.12 14.78 5.71
CA ARG A 131 7.91 14.78 6.95
C ARG A 131 7.02 14.64 8.19
N PRO A 132 5.97 15.46 8.39
CA PRO A 132 5.11 15.30 9.56
C PRO A 132 4.46 13.93 9.62
N LEU A 133 4.01 13.38 8.48
CA LEU A 133 3.41 12.05 8.46
C LEU A 133 4.39 10.97 8.94
N ILE A 134 5.62 10.97 8.41
CA ILE A 134 6.67 10.02 8.82
C ILE A 134 7.02 10.21 10.31
N GLU A 135 7.21 11.44 10.77
CA GLU A 135 7.58 11.72 12.16
C GLU A 135 6.46 11.39 13.15
N VAL A 136 5.19 11.65 12.80
CA VAL A 136 4.01 11.27 13.61
C VAL A 136 3.87 9.76 13.72
N VAL A 137 3.98 9.03 12.59
CA VAL A 137 3.96 7.56 12.60
C VAL A 137 5.12 7.01 13.43
N THR A 138 6.31 7.62 13.33
CA THR A 138 7.46 7.25 14.15
C THR A 138 7.16 7.50 15.63
N HIS A 139 6.62 8.66 15.99
CA HIS A 139 6.30 9.02 17.37
C HIS A 139 5.27 8.07 17.99
N HIS A 140 4.20 7.74 17.27
CA HIS A 140 3.21 6.79 17.78
C HIS A 140 3.77 5.35 17.86
N SER A 141 4.59 4.94 16.91
CA SER A 141 5.28 3.65 16.97
C SER A 141 6.25 3.59 18.16
N GLU A 142 7.00 4.66 18.42
CA GLU A 142 7.87 4.79 19.58
C GLU A 142 7.09 4.77 20.89
N PHE A 143 5.98 5.51 20.97
CA PHE A 143 5.12 5.53 22.14
C PHE A 143 4.65 4.12 22.51
N VAL A 144 4.14 3.36 21.54
CA VAL A 144 3.69 1.98 21.77
C VAL A 144 4.87 1.05 22.07
N LEU A 145 5.99 1.18 21.35
CA LEU A 145 7.17 0.33 21.54
C LEU A 145 7.80 0.49 22.93
N ARG A 146 7.73 1.70 23.53
CA ARG A 146 8.23 1.96 24.90
C ARG A 146 7.53 1.16 25.99
N PHE A 147 6.33 0.62 25.72
CA PHE A 147 5.67 -0.32 26.63
C PHE A 147 6.28 -1.72 26.58
N LEU A 148 6.97 -2.08 25.49
CA LEU A 148 7.58 -3.39 25.29
C LEU A 148 9.06 -3.43 25.66
N THR A 149 9.80 -2.35 25.37
CA THR A 149 11.25 -2.28 25.59
C THR A 149 11.72 -0.82 25.70
N ARG A 150 12.84 -0.60 26.39
CA ARG A 150 13.53 0.70 26.45
C ARG A 150 14.90 0.66 25.75
N ASP A 151 15.26 -0.48 25.16
CA ASP A 151 16.58 -0.74 24.58
C ASP A 151 16.67 -0.24 23.14
N PHE A 152 16.21 0.99 22.91
CA PHE A 152 16.26 1.62 21.61
C PHE A 152 16.36 3.14 21.71
N ARG A 153 16.86 3.76 20.65
CA ARG A 153 16.81 5.22 20.47
C ARG A 153 16.26 5.57 19.10
N VAL A 154 15.46 6.63 19.02
CA VAL A 154 15.02 7.17 17.74
C VAL A 154 15.98 8.29 17.31
N ILE A 155 16.59 8.16 16.14
CA ILE A 155 17.64 9.05 15.65
C ILE A 155 17.28 9.79 14.35
N THR A 156 17.86 10.97 14.19
CA THR A 156 17.79 11.87 13.03
C THR A 156 19.14 11.87 12.30
N GLY A 157 19.56 10.75 11.71
CA GLY A 157 20.81 10.68 10.91
C GLY A 157 20.56 10.34 9.43
N VAL A 158 21.58 10.53 8.59
CA VAL A 158 21.70 10.05 7.19
C VAL A 158 23.04 9.30 7.09
N ALA A 159 23.15 8.28 6.23
CA ALA A 159 24.47 7.80 5.81
C ALA A 159 25.16 8.87 4.95
N THR A 160 26.31 9.35 5.41
CA THR A 160 27.27 10.07 4.57
C THR A 160 28.44 9.14 4.25
N GLU A 161 29.13 9.35 3.13
CA GLU A 161 30.35 8.58 2.75
C GLU A 161 31.44 8.59 3.84
N THR A 162 31.38 9.55 4.76
CA THR A 162 32.29 9.75 5.89
C THR A 162 31.73 9.24 7.24
N GLY A 163 30.63 8.48 7.22
CA GLY A 163 29.91 8.04 8.42
C GLY A 163 28.99 9.13 8.98
N ILE A 164 28.05 8.71 9.82
CA ILE A 164 27.01 9.52 10.45
C ILE A 164 27.49 10.93 10.92
N ARG A 165 26.64 11.97 10.78
CA ARG A 165 26.61 13.12 11.70
C ARG A 165 25.43 13.00 12.67
N THR A 166 25.56 12.22 13.75
CA THR A 166 24.55 12.10 14.82
C THR A 166 24.97 12.95 16.00
N GLY A 167 25.39 14.20 15.80
CA GLY A 167 25.93 14.97 16.91
C GLY A 167 27.00 14.19 17.71
N PRO A 168 27.05 14.26 19.05
CA PRO A 168 28.04 13.56 19.88
C PRO A 168 27.87 12.02 19.87
N PRO A 169 28.91 11.26 20.29
CA PRO A 169 28.87 9.80 20.37
C PRO A 169 27.62 9.27 21.09
N ILE A 170 27.04 8.18 20.56
CA ILE A 170 25.86 7.55 21.14
C ILE A 170 26.31 6.36 21.99
N THR A 171 26.18 6.48 23.31
CA THR A 171 26.31 5.33 24.21
C THR A 171 24.97 4.63 24.37
N MET A 172 24.91 3.36 24.02
CA MET A 172 23.72 2.53 24.13
C MET A 172 24.08 1.17 24.70
N ASN A 173 23.45 0.81 25.83
CA ASN A 173 23.70 -0.45 26.56
C ASN A 173 25.20 -0.72 26.84
N GLY A 174 25.96 0.32 27.20
CA GLY A 174 27.39 0.22 27.48
C GLY A 174 28.29 0.15 26.24
N VAL A 175 27.72 0.12 25.03
CA VAL A 175 28.46 0.18 23.76
C VAL A 175 28.51 1.62 23.28
N GLU A 176 29.72 2.13 23.08
CA GLU A 176 29.94 3.41 22.42
C GLU A 176 29.94 3.20 20.90
N LEU A 177 28.84 3.57 20.25
CA LEU A 177 28.74 3.49 18.80
C LEU A 177 29.59 4.61 18.21
N ALA A 178 30.57 4.24 17.37
CA ALA A 178 31.48 5.17 16.74
C ALA A 178 30.72 6.30 16.02
N ALA A 179 31.30 7.51 16.01
CA ALA A 179 30.71 8.68 15.37
C ALA A 179 30.44 8.48 13.86
N ASN A 180 31.05 7.47 13.23
CA ASN A 180 30.98 7.19 11.80
C ASN A 180 30.13 5.95 11.43
N LEU A 181 29.20 5.52 12.30
CA LEU A 181 28.26 4.45 11.98
C LEU A 181 27.53 4.76 10.65
N SER A 182 27.33 3.80 9.75
CA SER A 182 26.63 4.03 8.48
C SER A 182 25.16 3.63 8.62
N ILE A 183 24.24 4.61 8.60
CA ILE A 183 22.79 4.32 8.58
C ILE A 183 22.45 3.82 7.18
N GLY A 184 21.93 2.60 7.04
CA GLY A 184 21.47 2.10 5.73
C GLY A 184 20.65 3.14 4.97
N GLU A 185 20.83 3.21 3.65
CA GLU A 185 20.37 4.28 2.75
C GLU A 185 19.12 5.03 3.24
N LYS A 186 19.30 6.24 3.76
CA LYS A 186 18.22 7.07 4.29
C LYS A 186 18.05 8.31 3.43
N HIS A 187 16.96 8.35 2.67
CA HIS A 187 16.72 9.39 1.68
C HIS A 187 16.49 10.79 2.30
N TYR A 188 16.03 10.88 3.57
CA TYR A 188 15.81 12.15 4.26
C TYR A 188 16.22 12.12 5.74
N PRO A 189 16.76 13.20 6.32
CA PRO A 189 17.22 13.30 7.72
C PRO A 189 16.09 13.43 8.75
N TYR A 190 14.97 12.71 8.61
CA TYR A 190 13.85 12.79 9.55
C TYR A 190 14.11 12.00 10.83
N ARG A 191 13.36 12.32 11.90
CA ARG A 191 13.34 11.53 13.13
C ARG A 191 12.49 10.28 12.90
N SER A 192 13.10 9.27 12.29
CA SER A 192 12.36 8.10 11.76
C SER A 192 13.10 6.78 11.87
N THR A 193 14.29 6.74 12.48
CA THR A 193 15.11 5.52 12.57
C THR A 193 15.17 5.04 14.01
N PHE A 194 14.66 3.84 14.26
CA PHE A 194 14.82 3.10 15.50
C PHE A 194 16.16 2.36 15.47
N LEU A 195 17.06 2.75 16.37
CA LEU A 195 18.38 2.15 16.56
C LEU A 195 18.34 1.21 17.77
N PHE A 196 18.77 -0.02 17.54
CA PHE A 196 19.01 -1.06 18.53
C PHE A 196 20.49 -1.47 18.48
N VAL A 197 20.99 -2.07 19.55
CA VAL A 197 22.32 -2.68 19.59
C VAL A 197 22.15 -4.12 20.04
N GLN A 198 22.56 -5.07 19.20
CA GLN A 198 22.54 -6.50 19.47
C GLN A 198 23.97 -7.01 19.31
N ASP A 199 24.56 -7.57 20.38
CA ASP A 199 25.92 -8.10 20.38
C ASP A 199 26.99 -7.13 19.83
N GLY A 200 26.85 -5.84 20.16
CA GLY A 200 27.74 -4.77 19.66
C GLY A 200 27.46 -4.32 18.22
N HIS A 201 26.54 -4.98 17.52
CA HIS A 201 26.12 -4.62 16.17
C HIS A 201 24.89 -3.69 16.17
N PRO A 202 24.93 -2.58 15.42
CA PRO A 202 23.78 -1.69 15.28
C PRO A 202 22.71 -2.31 14.38
N ILE A 203 21.47 -2.37 14.87
CA ILE A 203 20.30 -2.74 14.08
C ILE A 203 19.42 -1.50 13.88
N MET A 204 19.11 -1.18 12.63
CA MET A 204 18.39 0.06 12.29
C MET A 204 17.12 -0.24 11.50
N TYR A 205 15.99 0.18 12.06
CA TYR A 205 14.69 0.13 11.40
C TYR A 205 14.20 1.55 11.10
N THR A 206 14.07 1.89 9.82
CA THR A 206 13.69 3.26 9.41
C THR A 206 12.28 3.30 8.84
N ILE A 207 11.40 4.10 9.46
CA ILE A 207 10.10 4.45 8.93
C ILE A 207 10.28 5.34 7.69
N ARG A 208 9.72 4.86 6.57
CA ARG A 208 9.65 5.57 5.28
C ARG A 208 8.18 5.81 4.93
N ILE A 209 7.91 6.48 3.81
CA ILE A 209 6.53 6.77 3.39
C ILE A 209 5.69 5.49 3.23
N ALA A 210 6.28 4.40 2.75
CA ALA A 210 5.63 3.09 2.63
C ALA A 210 5.16 2.50 3.99
N CYS A 211 5.80 2.89 5.09
CA CYS A 211 5.49 2.43 6.45
C CYS A 211 4.43 3.27 7.16
N THR A 212 3.79 4.22 6.47
CA THR A 212 2.80 5.14 7.06
C THR A 212 1.36 4.66 6.87
N GLY A 213 1.15 3.64 6.03
CA GLY A 213 -0.18 3.18 5.62
C GLY A 213 -0.88 4.08 4.59
N ILE A 214 -0.29 5.23 4.21
CA ILE A 214 -0.92 6.21 3.32
C ILE A 214 -1.30 5.65 1.95
N GLY A 215 -0.53 4.70 1.42
CA GLY A 215 -0.85 4.01 0.17
C GLY A 215 -2.20 3.29 0.24
N SER A 216 -2.40 2.45 1.27
CA SER A 216 -3.67 1.74 1.48
C SER A 216 -4.82 2.70 1.78
N MET A 217 -4.58 3.77 2.56
CA MET A 217 -5.59 4.81 2.79
C MET A 217 -6.03 5.50 1.51
N ALA A 218 -5.07 5.83 0.63
CA ALA A 218 -5.34 6.44 -0.66
C ALA A 218 -6.15 5.50 -1.57
N VAL A 219 -5.86 4.19 -1.57
CA VAL A 219 -6.64 3.19 -2.31
C VAL A 219 -8.10 3.21 -1.86
N PHE A 220 -8.37 3.06 -0.56
CA PHE A 220 -9.75 3.06 -0.06
C PHE A 220 -10.45 4.42 -0.24
N ALA A 221 -9.74 5.53 -0.02
CA ALA A 221 -10.27 6.86 -0.28
C ALA A 221 -10.68 7.01 -1.76
N GLY A 222 -9.86 6.52 -2.69
CA GLY A 222 -10.16 6.52 -4.12
C GLY A 222 -11.39 5.69 -4.47
N LEU A 223 -11.45 4.44 -3.99
CA LEU A 223 -12.58 3.53 -4.21
C LEU A 223 -13.91 4.13 -3.69
N ILE A 224 -13.91 4.65 -2.46
CA ILE A 224 -15.11 5.22 -1.82
C ILE A 224 -15.51 6.55 -2.46
N ALA A 225 -14.55 7.39 -2.85
CA ALA A 225 -14.84 8.68 -3.46
C ALA A 225 -15.44 8.53 -4.87
N ALA A 226 -15.03 7.52 -5.63
CA ALA A 226 -15.41 7.33 -7.03
C ALA A 226 -16.84 6.85 -7.25
N VAL A 227 -17.45 6.17 -6.27
CA VAL A 227 -18.82 5.65 -6.37
C VAL A 227 -19.87 6.74 -6.13
N ARG A 228 -21.12 6.52 -6.52
CA ARG A 228 -22.22 7.47 -6.26
C ARG A 228 -22.92 7.11 -4.95
N ALA A 229 -22.57 7.83 -3.88
CA ALA A 229 -23.14 7.62 -2.55
C ALA A 229 -23.23 8.97 -1.79
N PRO A 230 -24.14 9.11 -0.80
CA PRO A 230 -24.22 10.31 0.03
C PRO A 230 -22.88 10.66 0.70
N LEU A 231 -22.53 11.96 0.72
CA LEU A 231 -21.22 12.42 1.22
C LEU A 231 -20.95 11.99 2.67
N LYS A 232 -21.97 12.06 3.55
CA LYS A 232 -21.86 11.61 4.94
C LYS A 232 -21.39 10.16 5.03
N ARG A 233 -21.99 9.26 4.25
CA ARG A 233 -21.67 7.83 4.24
C ARG A 233 -20.26 7.58 3.72
N LYS A 234 -19.85 8.31 2.67
CA LYS A 234 -18.47 8.25 2.15
C LYS A 234 -17.44 8.70 3.18
N LEU A 235 -17.66 9.84 3.84
CA LEU A 235 -16.73 10.38 4.84
C LEU A 235 -16.61 9.44 6.04
N THR A 236 -17.71 8.85 6.51
CA THR A 236 -17.69 7.83 7.57
C THR A 236 -16.89 6.60 7.16
N ALA A 237 -17.10 6.09 5.94
CA ALA A 237 -16.35 4.93 5.44
C ALA A 237 -14.86 5.21 5.26
N ILE A 238 -14.49 6.40 4.73
CA ILE A 238 -13.10 6.82 4.60
C ILE A 238 -12.45 6.95 5.97
N ALA A 239 -13.10 7.60 6.93
CA ALA A 239 -12.59 7.75 8.29
C ALA A 239 -12.41 6.39 8.97
N THR A 240 -13.38 5.48 8.81
CA THR A 240 -13.30 4.13 9.36
C THR A 240 -12.13 3.34 8.76
N ALA A 241 -12.03 3.29 7.43
CA ALA A 241 -10.96 2.57 6.76
C ALA A 241 -9.59 3.17 7.10
N ALA A 242 -9.44 4.50 7.02
CA ALA A 242 -8.18 5.18 7.34
C ALA A 242 -7.78 4.96 8.81
N GLY A 243 -8.71 5.04 9.75
CA GLY A 243 -8.46 4.81 11.17
C GLY A 243 -7.98 3.38 11.45
N ILE A 244 -8.65 2.37 10.89
CA ILE A 244 -8.25 0.96 11.03
C ILE A 244 -6.86 0.73 10.44
N ILE A 245 -6.62 1.21 9.21
CA ILE A 245 -5.33 1.09 8.53
C ILE A 245 -4.24 1.75 9.35
N TYR A 246 -4.50 2.94 9.90
CA TYR A 246 -3.53 3.67 10.70
C TYR A 246 -3.11 2.87 11.93
N VAL A 247 -4.08 2.38 12.72
CA VAL A 247 -3.82 1.60 13.94
C VAL A 247 -3.06 0.31 13.62
N LEU A 248 -3.50 -0.44 12.61
CA LEU A 248 -2.84 -1.68 12.20
C LEU A 248 -1.43 -1.43 11.66
N ASN A 249 -1.21 -0.30 10.99
CA ASN A 249 0.10 0.11 10.53
C ASN A 249 1.04 0.48 11.69
N ILE A 250 0.56 1.13 12.74
CA ILE A 250 1.35 1.33 13.97
C ILE A 250 1.71 -0.03 14.59
N ALA A 251 0.74 -0.95 14.72
CA ALA A 251 0.99 -2.30 15.23
C ALA A 251 2.05 -3.05 14.38
N ARG A 252 1.96 -2.96 13.06
CA ARG A 252 2.95 -3.51 12.11
C ARG A 252 4.35 -2.95 12.36
N ASN A 253 4.48 -1.63 12.46
CA ASN A 253 5.77 -0.97 12.66
C ASN A 253 6.39 -1.34 14.02
N VAL A 254 5.58 -1.40 15.08
CA VAL A 254 6.02 -1.82 16.41
C VAL A 254 6.48 -3.29 16.38
N PHE A 255 5.70 -4.18 15.76
CA PHE A 255 6.04 -5.59 15.62
C PHE A 255 7.36 -5.79 14.89
N ILE A 256 7.53 -5.17 13.71
CA ILE A 256 8.79 -5.27 12.94
C ILE A 256 9.93 -4.67 13.73
N SER A 257 9.78 -3.45 14.27
CA SER A 257 10.82 -2.78 15.03
C SER A 257 11.27 -3.60 16.23
N TYR A 258 10.35 -4.19 16.98
CA TYR A 258 10.66 -4.99 18.16
C TYR A 258 11.37 -6.29 17.77
N THR A 259 10.78 -7.05 16.84
CA THR A 259 11.33 -8.35 16.43
C THR A 259 12.67 -8.22 15.73
N PHE A 260 12.81 -7.31 14.77
CA PHE A 260 14.07 -7.06 14.07
C PHE A 260 15.11 -6.42 14.99
N GLY A 261 14.73 -5.41 15.76
CA GLY A 261 15.63 -4.73 16.70
C GLY A 261 16.22 -5.66 17.75
N HIS A 262 15.48 -6.69 18.17
CA HIS A 262 15.92 -7.72 19.12
C HIS A 262 16.26 -9.06 18.46
N GLN A 263 16.37 -9.11 17.13
CA GLN A 263 16.71 -10.32 16.35
C GLN A 263 15.89 -11.58 16.74
N ARG A 264 14.59 -11.41 17.05
CA ARG A 264 13.72 -12.47 17.60
C ARG A 264 13.28 -13.51 16.58
N LEU A 265 13.36 -13.21 15.29
CA LEU A 265 12.84 -14.07 14.22
C LEU A 265 13.95 -14.58 13.30
N HIS A 266 14.98 -15.18 13.90
CA HIS A 266 16.09 -15.80 13.19
C HIS A 266 15.76 -17.26 12.76
N VAL A 267 14.61 -17.43 12.09
CA VAL A 267 14.08 -18.75 11.74
C VAL A 267 14.68 -19.22 10.41
N ALA A 268 15.29 -20.42 10.41
CA ALA A 268 15.87 -21.06 9.23
C ALA A 268 16.76 -20.10 8.39
N PRO A 269 17.84 -19.55 8.96
CA PRO A 269 18.61 -18.47 8.34
C PRO A 269 19.13 -18.83 6.95
N ASP A 270 19.69 -20.02 6.75
CA ASP A 270 20.21 -20.45 5.45
C ASP A 270 19.13 -20.47 4.37
N LEU A 271 17.91 -20.92 4.71
CA LEU A 271 16.77 -20.93 3.79
C LEU A 271 16.32 -19.51 3.44
N ILE A 272 16.19 -18.63 4.44
CA ILE A 272 15.74 -17.25 4.23
C ILE A 272 16.80 -16.46 3.46
N MET A 273 18.08 -16.61 3.81
CA MET A 273 19.19 -16.00 3.10
C MET A 273 19.27 -16.50 1.66
N GLY A 274 19.07 -17.80 1.42
CA GLY A 274 19.00 -18.36 0.07
C GLY A 274 17.80 -17.82 -0.73
N LEU A 275 16.60 -17.85 -0.15
CA LEU A 275 15.36 -17.41 -0.79
C LEU A 275 15.38 -15.94 -1.19
N PHE A 276 15.95 -15.08 -0.33
CA PHE A 276 16.01 -13.64 -0.54
C PHE A 276 17.39 -13.15 -0.99
N GLY A 277 18.35 -14.04 -1.26
CA GLY A 277 19.72 -13.70 -1.68
C GLY A 277 20.49 -12.82 -0.70
N LEU A 278 20.25 -12.96 0.61
CA LEU A 278 20.83 -12.10 1.65
C LEU A 278 22.29 -12.48 1.91
N SER A 279 23.13 -11.46 2.12
CA SER A 279 24.53 -11.63 2.54
C SER A 279 24.76 -11.34 4.02
N ASP A 280 23.81 -10.67 4.68
CA ASP A 280 23.87 -10.28 6.08
C ASP A 280 22.86 -11.09 6.91
N PRO A 281 23.30 -11.95 7.84
CA PRO A 281 22.41 -12.75 8.67
C PRO A 281 21.50 -11.91 9.58
N TYR A 282 21.91 -10.70 9.96
CA TYR A 282 21.07 -9.83 10.80
C TYR A 282 19.79 -9.38 10.09
N LEU A 283 19.73 -9.45 8.76
CA LEU A 283 18.53 -9.12 7.98
C LEU A 283 17.46 -10.23 8.01
N VAL A 284 17.80 -11.45 8.42
CA VAL A 284 16.83 -12.58 8.46
C VAL A 284 15.60 -12.20 9.27
N SER A 285 15.78 -11.63 10.47
CA SER A 285 14.65 -11.24 11.32
C SER A 285 13.80 -10.12 10.72
N TYR A 286 14.40 -9.23 9.90
CA TYR A 286 13.64 -8.22 9.15
C TYR A 286 12.80 -8.87 8.05
N TYR A 287 13.39 -9.75 7.24
CA TYR A 287 12.67 -10.39 6.14
C TYR A 287 11.52 -11.27 6.62
N VAL A 288 11.71 -12.03 7.71
CA VAL A 288 10.64 -12.83 8.30
C VAL A 288 9.51 -11.95 8.85
N SER A 289 9.84 -10.88 9.59
CA SER A 289 8.83 -10.00 10.18
C SER A 289 8.10 -9.14 9.14
N ASP A 290 8.82 -8.51 8.21
CA ASP A 290 8.30 -7.53 7.26
C ASP A 290 7.77 -8.18 5.97
N ARG A 291 8.59 -9.01 5.30
CA ARG A 291 8.32 -9.54 3.95
C ARG A 291 7.48 -10.82 3.93
N ILE A 292 7.47 -11.57 5.02
CA ILE A 292 6.68 -12.79 5.15
C ILE A 292 5.44 -12.50 6.01
N ILE A 293 5.61 -12.28 7.31
CA ILE A 293 4.48 -12.20 8.24
C ILE A 293 3.62 -10.96 7.98
N SER A 294 4.21 -9.77 8.10
CA SER A 294 3.45 -8.51 8.03
C SER A 294 2.84 -8.27 6.65
N GLN A 295 3.56 -8.63 5.59
CA GLN A 295 3.09 -8.43 4.22
C GLN A 295 2.00 -9.43 3.81
N SER A 296 2.07 -10.70 4.24
CA SER A 296 0.97 -11.63 4.00
C SER A 296 -0.27 -11.28 4.81
N LEU A 297 -0.09 -10.88 6.08
CA LEU A 297 -1.20 -10.48 6.94
C LEU A 297 -1.90 -9.21 6.41
N SER A 298 -1.16 -8.28 5.80
CA SER A 298 -1.78 -7.06 5.24
C SER A 298 -2.75 -7.39 4.11
N VAL A 299 -2.50 -8.41 3.28
CA VAL A 299 -3.43 -8.85 2.23
C VAL A 299 -4.76 -9.30 2.85
N VAL A 300 -4.71 -10.12 3.90
CA VAL A 300 -5.91 -10.59 4.62
C VAL A 300 -6.66 -9.41 5.25
N ILE A 301 -5.94 -8.49 5.87
CA ILE A 301 -6.51 -7.27 6.46
C ILE A 301 -7.18 -6.39 5.39
N LEU A 302 -6.59 -6.23 4.21
CA LEU A 302 -7.18 -5.43 3.13
C LEU A 302 -8.50 -6.04 2.64
N VAL A 303 -8.61 -7.37 2.60
CA VAL A 303 -9.88 -8.05 2.30
C VAL A 303 -10.92 -7.77 3.40
N ALA A 304 -10.52 -7.85 4.67
CA ALA A 304 -11.42 -7.55 5.79
C ALA A 304 -11.90 -6.09 5.78
N ILE A 305 -11.01 -5.12 5.51
CA ILE A 305 -11.37 -3.71 5.39
C ILE A 305 -12.28 -3.50 4.18
N THR A 306 -12.04 -4.16 3.05
CA THR A 306 -12.92 -4.11 1.89
C THR A 306 -14.33 -4.56 2.25
N TRP A 307 -14.47 -5.64 3.02
CA TRP A 307 -15.77 -6.11 3.51
C TRP A 307 -16.45 -5.08 4.43
N ILE A 308 -15.71 -4.45 5.35
CA ILE A 308 -16.24 -3.35 6.20
C ILE A 308 -16.71 -2.17 5.34
N VAL A 309 -15.93 -1.79 4.33
CA VAL A 309 -16.25 -0.68 3.43
C VAL A 309 -17.49 -0.98 2.59
N VAL A 310 -17.61 -2.19 2.04
CA VAL A 310 -18.80 -2.61 1.26
C VAL A 310 -20.07 -2.56 2.13
N ARG A 311 -19.99 -2.93 3.41
CA ARG A 311 -21.13 -2.80 4.33
C ARG A 311 -21.56 -1.34 4.56
N GLN A 312 -20.62 -0.40 4.54
CA GLN A 312 -20.92 1.02 4.70
C GLN A 312 -21.30 1.70 3.39
N VAL A 313 -20.71 1.29 2.27
CA VAL A 313 -20.89 1.86 0.93
C VAL A 313 -21.03 0.71 -0.07
N PRO A 314 -22.23 0.11 -0.20
CA PRO A 314 -22.45 -1.06 -1.06
C PRO A 314 -22.11 -0.81 -2.53
N GLU A 315 -22.15 0.44 -2.99
CA GLU A 315 -21.80 0.81 -4.36
C GLU A 315 -20.33 0.52 -4.71
N VAL A 316 -19.45 0.35 -3.72
CA VAL A 316 -18.05 -0.08 -3.93
C VAL A 316 -17.98 -1.51 -4.46
N LEU A 317 -18.99 -2.35 -4.20
CA LEU A 317 -19.04 -3.74 -4.66
C LEU A 317 -18.95 -3.83 -6.19
N ALA A 318 -19.57 -2.88 -6.90
CA ALA A 318 -19.49 -2.81 -8.36
C ALA A 318 -18.05 -2.67 -8.87
N ILE A 319 -17.15 -2.02 -8.13
CA ILE A 319 -15.72 -1.94 -8.50
C ILE A 319 -15.03 -3.28 -8.23
N VAL A 320 -15.37 -3.94 -7.12
CA VAL A 320 -14.80 -5.23 -6.72
C VAL A 320 -15.18 -6.33 -7.71
N GLU A 321 -16.45 -6.41 -8.09
CA GLU A 321 -16.98 -7.36 -9.09
C GLU A 321 -16.26 -7.21 -10.43
N GLU A 322 -16.07 -5.97 -10.89
CA GLU A 322 -15.33 -5.71 -12.14
C GLU A 322 -13.86 -6.10 -12.03
N GLY A 323 -13.22 -5.86 -10.88
CA GLY A 323 -11.85 -6.33 -10.64
C GLY A 323 -11.73 -7.85 -10.72
N LEU A 324 -12.67 -8.58 -10.10
CA LEU A 324 -12.72 -10.04 -10.16
C LEU A 324 -13.01 -10.54 -11.58
N ALA A 325 -13.88 -9.84 -12.31
CA ALA A 325 -14.20 -10.19 -13.69
C ALA A 325 -13.00 -10.03 -14.63
N VAL A 326 -12.23 -8.95 -14.46
CA VAL A 326 -10.98 -8.73 -15.19
C VAL A 326 -9.97 -9.85 -14.89
N LEU A 327 -9.85 -10.28 -13.64
CA LEU A 327 -8.85 -11.26 -13.23
C LEU A 327 -9.21 -12.70 -13.61
N THR A 328 -10.50 -13.05 -13.60
CA THR A 328 -10.95 -14.44 -13.79
C THR A 328 -11.64 -14.68 -15.15
N GLY A 329 -11.95 -13.62 -15.89
CA GLY A 329 -12.71 -13.67 -17.14
C GLY A 329 -14.18 -14.05 -16.97
N ARG A 330 -14.71 -14.04 -15.73
CA ARG A 330 -16.10 -14.40 -15.41
C ARG A 330 -16.83 -13.21 -14.82
N GLU A 331 -18.09 -12.99 -15.19
CA GLU A 331 -18.91 -11.96 -14.55
C GLU A 331 -19.38 -12.44 -13.17
N TYR A 332 -19.37 -11.54 -12.18
CA TYR A 332 -19.83 -11.81 -10.82
C TYR A 332 -20.97 -10.87 -10.47
N ASP A 333 -21.94 -11.41 -9.74
CA ASP A 333 -22.96 -10.66 -9.03
C ASP A 333 -22.88 -11.07 -7.55
N LEU A 334 -22.08 -10.34 -6.80
CA LEU A 334 -21.88 -10.59 -5.37
C LEU A 334 -23.04 -10.03 -4.54
N SER A 335 -23.80 -9.09 -5.09
CA SER A 335 -24.94 -8.48 -4.40
C SER A 335 -26.03 -9.52 -4.11
N THR A 336 -26.39 -10.31 -5.12
CA THR A 336 -27.38 -11.39 -4.98
C THR A 336 -26.92 -12.52 -4.04
N VAL A 337 -25.62 -12.83 -4.01
CA VAL A 337 -25.06 -13.83 -3.08
C VAL A 337 -25.12 -13.34 -1.62
N ILE A 338 -24.85 -12.06 -1.39
CA ILE A 338 -24.94 -11.46 -0.05
C ILE A 338 -26.41 -11.40 0.40
N GLU A 339 -27.32 -11.01 -0.49
CA GLU A 339 -28.76 -10.93 -0.21
C GLU A 339 -29.38 -12.30 0.08
N SER A 340 -29.10 -13.31 -0.76
CA SER A 340 -29.58 -14.68 -0.55
C SER A 340 -29.05 -15.29 0.74
N ARG A 341 -27.77 -15.04 1.09
CA ARG A 341 -27.22 -15.50 2.36
C ARG A 341 -27.84 -14.78 3.56
N LYS A 342 -28.14 -13.49 3.43
CA LYS A 342 -28.85 -12.74 4.47
C LYS A 342 -30.26 -13.31 4.66
N ALA A 343 -30.99 -13.55 3.58
CA ALA A 343 -32.32 -14.16 3.63
C ALA A 343 -32.31 -15.56 4.26
N ALA A 344 -31.29 -16.38 3.97
CA ALA A 344 -31.14 -17.70 4.61
C ALA A 344 -30.87 -17.59 6.12
N LEU A 345 -30.02 -16.64 6.54
CA LEU A 345 -29.73 -16.41 7.96
C LEU A 345 -30.93 -15.84 8.72
N ASP A 346 -31.71 -14.97 8.09
CA ASP A 346 -32.90 -14.36 8.67
C ASP A 346 -34.07 -15.39 8.75
N GLY A 347 -34.18 -16.30 7.77
CA GLY A 347 -35.18 -17.39 7.77
C GLY A 347 -34.92 -18.47 8.81
N ASP A 348 -33.66 -18.84 9.08
CA ASP A 348 -33.31 -19.75 10.18
C ASP A 348 -33.66 -19.17 11.56
N THR A 349 -33.74 -17.85 11.71
CA THR A 349 -34.19 -17.18 12.95
C THR A 349 -35.71 -17.15 13.12
N GLU A 350 -36.50 -17.08 12.03
CA GLU A 350 -37.97 -17.12 12.13
C GLU A 350 -38.48 -18.54 12.46
N ASP A 351 -37.86 -19.59 11.92
CA ASP A 351 -38.20 -20.99 12.26
C ASP A 351 -37.78 -21.36 13.70
N ALA A 352 -36.77 -20.68 14.27
CA ALA A 352 -36.36 -20.86 15.66
C ALA A 352 -37.31 -20.17 16.67
N ASP A 353 -37.87 -18.99 16.34
CA ASP A 353 -38.87 -18.33 17.20
C ASP A 353 -40.26 -18.99 17.08
N ALA A 354 -40.62 -19.54 15.92
CA ALA A 354 -41.90 -20.22 15.71
C ALA A 354 -42.01 -21.58 16.43
N THR A 355 -40.88 -22.17 16.85
CA THR A 355 -40.86 -23.43 17.60
C THR A 355 -40.93 -23.25 19.12
N ASP A 356 -40.76 -22.03 19.64
CA ASP A 356 -40.87 -21.71 21.07
C ASP A 356 -42.25 -21.14 21.46
N GLU A 357 -43.11 -20.72 20.51
CA GLU A 357 -44.47 -20.24 20.80
C GLU A 357 -45.55 -21.34 20.89
N ASP A 358 -45.27 -22.56 20.43
CA ASP A 358 -46.23 -23.68 20.44
C ASP A 358 -46.17 -24.57 21.71
N ASP A 359 -45.25 -24.27 22.66
CA ASP A 359 -45.04 -25.01 23.91
C ASP A 359 -45.45 -24.25 25.20
N ALA A 360 -46.31 -23.22 25.09
CA ALA A 360 -46.83 -22.44 26.23
C ALA A 360 -48.29 -22.74 26.64
#